data_AF-A0A836TDQ8-F1
#
_entry.id   AF-A0A836TDQ8-F1
#
_cell.length_a   1.000
_cell.length_b   1.000
_cell.length_c   1.000
_cell.angle_alpha   90.00
_cell.angle_beta   90.00
_cell.angle_gamma   90.00
#
_symmetry.space_group_name_H-M   'P 1'
#
loop_
_entity.id
_entity.type
_entity.pdbx_description
1 polymer ?
#
loop_
_entity_poly.entity_id
_entity_poly.type
_entity_poly.pdbx_seq_one_letter_code
_entity_poly.pdbx_strand_id
1 'polypeptide(L)' 'MNIYQEILGAEKRIRPYVLKTPLFKSIYLSELINGAVYFKLESEQITGSFKVRGAMNKVLSLTD' A
#
# COMPACT_ATOMS: atom_id res chain seq x y z
N MET A 1 -6.10 -20.08 -7.28
CA MET A 1 -5.49 -18.98 -6.50
C MET A 1 -6.46 -17.81 -6.53
N ASN A 2 -6.99 -17.37 -5.38
CA ASN A 2 -7.92 -16.24 -5.32
C ASN A 2 -7.16 -15.02 -4.82
N ILE A 3 -6.65 -14.24 -5.77
CA ILE A 3 -5.77 -13.11 -5.48
C ILE A 3 -6.43 -12.08 -4.55
N TYR A 4 -7.74 -11.87 -4.69
CA TYR A 4 -8.48 -10.94 -3.85
C TYR A 4 -8.47 -11.39 -2.38
N GLN A 5 -8.77 -12.67 -2.13
CA GLN A 5 -8.76 -13.21 -0.77
C GLN A 5 -7.35 -13.25 -0.16
N GLU A 6 -6.33 -13.54 -0.97
CA GLU A 6 -4.94 -13.50 -0.52
C GLU A 6 -4.49 -12.09 -0.11
N ILE A 7 -4.90 -11.06 -0.86
CA ILE A 7 -4.65 -9.65 -0.51
C ILE A 7 -5.36 -9.28 0.80
N LEU A 8 -6.61 -9.70 1.01
CA LEU A 8 -7.34 -9.45 2.26
C LEU A 8 -6.66 -10.15 3.45
N GLY A 9 -6.18 -11.38 3.26
CA GLY A 9 -5.41 -12.10 4.27
C GLY A 9 -4.09 -11.39 4.60
N ALA A 10 -3.38 -10.91 3.58
CA ALA A 10 -2.15 -10.14 3.76
C ALA A 10 -2.40 -8.83 4.51
N GLU A 11 -3.46 -8.08 4.14
CA GLU A 11 -3.85 -6.82 4.79
C GLU A 11 -4.03 -7.01 6.30
N LYS A 12 -4.85 -7.99 6.70
CA LYS A 12 -5.07 -8.33 8.11
C LYS A 12 -3.77 -8.66 8.84
N ARG A 13 -2.90 -9.46 8.21
CA ARG A 13 -1.62 -9.92 8.77
C ARG A 13 -0.67 -8.75 9.02
N ILE A 14 -0.54 -7.82 8.08
CA ILE A 14 0.44 -6.74 8.15
C ILE A 14 -0.09 -5.48 8.84
N ARG A 15 -1.41 -5.33 9.01
CA ARG A 15 -2.04 -4.08 9.45
C ARG A 15 -1.38 -3.41 10.68
N PRO A 16 -0.98 -4.14 11.74
CA PRO A 16 -0.34 -3.55 12.91
C PRO A 16 1.06 -2.99 12.64
N TYR A 17 1.71 -3.38 11.53
CA TYR A 17 3.12 -3.14 11.25
C TYR A 17 3.36 -2.18 10.08
N VAL A 18 2.30 -1.62 9.49
CA VAL A 18 2.42 -0.73 8.33
C VAL A 18 1.49 0.46 8.44
N LEU A 19 1.95 1.61 7.94
CA LEU A 19 1.18 2.84 7.94
C LEU A 19 0.03 2.77 6.92
N LYS A 20 -1.09 3.39 7.27
CA LYS A 20 -2.10 3.83 6.30
C LYS A 20 -1.58 5.11 5.66
N THR A 21 -0.83 4.96 4.58
CA THR A 21 -0.22 6.07 3.84
C THR A 21 -1.28 7.05 3.33
N PRO A 22 -0.98 8.35 3.23
CA PRO A 22 -1.92 9.34 2.72
C PRO A 22 -2.36 9.09 1.27
N LEU A 23 -3.52 9.62 0.92
CA LEU A 23 -3.99 9.75 -0.46
C LEU A 23 -4.20 11.24 -0.75
N PHE A 24 -3.36 11.81 -1.61
CA PHE A 24 -3.42 13.23 -1.93
C PHE A 24 -3.93 13.45 -3.35
N LYS A 25 -4.84 14.41 -3.53
CA LYS A 25 -5.24 14.86 -4.87
C LYS A 25 -4.19 15.84 -5.40
N SER A 26 -3.75 15.65 -6.64
CA SER A 26 -2.93 16.64 -7.34
C SER A 26 -3.83 17.59 -8.11
N ILE A 27 -3.90 18.86 -7.70
CA ILE A 27 -4.69 19.88 -8.40
C ILE A 27 -4.12 20.09 -9.80
N TYR A 28 -2.83 20.42 -9.89
CA TYR A 28 -2.14 20.69 -11.16
C TYR A 28 -2.28 19.53 -12.17
N LEU A 29 -2.01 18.29 -11.76
CA LEU A 29 -2.12 17.17 -12.69
C LEU A 29 -3.57 16.83 -13.04
N SER A 30 -4.51 17.07 -12.12
CA SER A 30 -5.93 16.88 -12.43
C SER A 30 -6.41 17.84 -13.51
N GLU A 31 -6.01 19.12 -13.41
CA GLU A 31 -6.32 20.14 -14.41
C GLU A 31 -5.64 19.84 -15.75
N LEU A 32 -4.36 19.45 -15.72
CA LEU A 32 -3.57 19.15 -16.92
C LEU A 32 -4.21 18.08 -17.82
N ILE A 33 -4.81 17.04 -17.23
CA ILE A 33 -5.40 15.92 -17.99
C ILE A 33 -6.92 15.99 -18.10
N ASN A 34 -7.55 17.04 -17.56
CA ASN A 34 -9.00 17.13 -17.37
C ASN A 34 -9.60 15.87 -16.71
N GLY A 35 -8.97 15.42 -15.62
CA GLY A 35 -9.31 14.17 -14.91
C GLY A 35 -8.89 14.25 -13.44
N ALA A 36 -9.22 13.24 -12.63
CA ALA A 36 -8.89 13.26 -11.21
C ALA A 36 -7.61 12.44 -10.93
N VAL A 37 -6.52 13.11 -10.55
CA VAL A 37 -5.24 12.47 -10.24
C VAL A 37 -5.01 12.45 -8.73
N TYR A 38 -4.71 11.25 -8.21
CA TYR A 38 -4.41 11.04 -6.81
C TYR A 38 -3.08 10.28 -6.63
N PHE A 39 -2.32 10.69 -5.62
CA PHE A 39 -1.09 10.04 -5.20
C PHE A 39 -1.31 9.24 -3.94
N LYS A 40 -1.04 7.94 -4.02
CA LYS A 40 -0.91 7.07 -2.85
C LYS A 40 0.56 7.08 -2.41
N LEU A 41 0.87 7.85 -1.37
CA LEU A 41 2.27 8.13 -1.01
C LEU A 41 2.93 6.98 -0.23
N GLU A 42 3.33 5.93 -0.94
CA GLU A 42 4.11 4.84 -0.35
C GLU A 42 5.56 5.22 -0.01
N SER A 43 6.02 6.40 -0.46
CA SER A 43 7.26 7.02 0.04
C SER A 43 7.20 7.32 1.54
N GLU A 44 6.00 7.57 2.09
CA GLU A 44 5.78 7.86 3.51
C GLU A 44 5.58 6.60 4.37
N GLN A 45 5.82 5.42 3.80
CA GLN A 45 5.79 4.17 4.55
C GLN A 45 7.05 4.05 5.43
N ILE A 46 7.02 3.22 6.48
CA ILE A 46 8.08 3.09 7.51
C ILE A 46 9.51 2.97 6.95
N THR A 47 9.67 2.37 5.76
CA THR A 47 10.98 2.14 5.12
C THR A 47 11.23 3.03 3.89
N GLY A 48 10.46 4.09 3.71
CA GLY A 48 10.57 4.99 2.56
C GLY A 48 10.00 4.43 1.25
N SER A 49 9.36 3.25 1.28
CA SER A 49 8.73 2.64 0.10
C SER A 49 7.66 1.60 0.47
N PHE A 50 6.91 1.15 -0.54
CA PHE A 50 5.88 0.12 -0.40
C PHE A 50 6.38 -1.26 0.06
N LYS A 51 7.70 -1.52 -0.02
CA LYS A 51 8.28 -2.87 0.07
C LYS A 51 8.07 -3.54 1.43
N VAL A 52 7.99 -2.77 2.52
CA VAL A 52 7.74 -3.34 3.86
C VAL A 52 6.44 -4.15 3.92
N ARG A 53 5.43 -3.81 3.10
CA ARG A 53 4.17 -4.56 3.05
C ARG A 53 4.39 -6.02 2.62
N GLY A 54 5.13 -6.22 1.53
CA GLY A 54 5.43 -7.55 1.01
C GLY A 54 6.40 -8.31 1.90
N ALA A 55 7.45 -7.64 2.39
CA ALA A 55 8.42 -8.23 3.29
C ALA A 55 7.75 -8.74 4.58
N MET A 56 6.95 -7.91 5.24
CA MET A 56 6.22 -8.30 6.46
C MET A 56 5.23 -9.42 6.20
N ASN A 57 4.46 -9.35 5.10
CA ASN A 57 3.51 -10.42 4.79
C ASN A 57 4.22 -11.77 4.61
N LYS A 58 5.36 -11.80 3.91
CA LYS A 58 6.13 -13.02 3.67
C LYS A 58 6.71 -13.58 4.98
N VAL A 59 7.36 -12.76 5.78
CA VAL A 59 7.99 -13.19 7.04
C VAL A 59 6.93 -13.72 8.01
N LEU A 60 5.81 -13.01 8.18
CA LEU A 60 4.71 -13.41 9.06
C LEU A 60 3.86 -14.58 8.53
N SER A 61 4.12 -15.04 7.31
CA SER A 61 3.41 -16.19 6.73
C SER A 61 4.26 -17.46 6.67
N LEU A 62 5.49 -17.42 7.17
CA LEU A 62 6.32 -18.61 7.26
C LEU A 62 5.74 -19.53 8.35
N THR A 63 5.75 -20.82 8.05
CA THR A 63 5.54 -21.91 9.01
C THR A 63 6.88 -22.64 9.14
N ASP A 64 7.05 -23.39 10.22
CA ASP A 64 8.16 -24.35 10.34
C ASP A 64 8.12 -25.42 9.24
#